data_AF-M5RXG3-F1
#
_entry.id   AF-M5RXG3-F1
#
_cell.length_a   1.000
_cell.length_b   1.000
_cell.length_c   1.000
_cell.angle_alpha   90.00
_cell.angle_beta   90.00
_cell.angle_gamma   90.00
#
_symmetry.space_group_name_H-M   'P 1'
#
loop_
_entity.id
_entity.type
_entity.pdbx_description
1 polymer ?
#
loop_
_entity_poly.entity_id
_entity_poly.type
_entity_poly.pdbx_seq_one_letter_code
_entity_poly.pdbx_strand_id
1 'polypeptide(L)'
;MMNTFDDLCMPFPLFRGPVAHAAVDDGGSCEICKQPASVRFSGACYKCFRNGGVEHTVDTELGMVRVEDAKEGLTHGLPLSDPSLLSDYGLVPHPVDPNFPDERWFHVRINPEFLLELVRTPTYLAWQGERWQFCCKRPCVFLGRLPAETLSDSGDSVVDAIAVWFRSPNWDSVAGHNYGSLTYYTFQCPACSSFRYHEDMD
;
A
#
# COMPACT_ATOMS: atom_id res chain seq x y z
N MET A 1 -3.67 16.88 15.90
CA MET A 1 -2.54 16.20 15.26
C MET A 1 -2.79 14.69 15.29
N MET A 2 -2.94 14.09 14.12
CA MET A 2 -3.08 12.64 13.98
C MET A 2 -1.69 12.00 14.11
N ASN A 3 -1.55 11.02 15.02
CA ASN A 3 -0.27 10.33 15.22
C ASN A 3 0.08 9.47 14.00
N THR A 4 1.37 9.41 13.69
CA THR A 4 1.97 8.45 12.76
C THR A 4 2.52 7.24 13.52
N PHE A 5 2.92 6.18 12.81
CA PHE A 5 3.59 5.04 13.45
C PHE A 5 4.97 5.40 14.02
N ASP A 6 5.65 6.39 13.45
CA ASP A 6 6.92 6.90 13.98
C ASP A 6 6.71 7.56 15.35
N ASP A 7 5.63 8.32 15.54
CA ASP A 7 5.26 8.92 16.83
C ASP A 7 4.96 7.87 17.91
N LEU A 8 4.55 6.66 17.49
CA LEU A 8 4.31 5.52 18.36
C LEU A 8 5.53 4.61 18.55
N CYS A 9 6.71 4.99 18.04
CA CYS A 9 7.93 4.18 18.04
C CYS A 9 7.76 2.81 17.34
N MET A 10 6.93 2.75 16.30
CA MET A 10 6.62 1.54 15.51
C MET A 10 6.88 1.77 14.01
N PRO A 11 8.08 2.19 13.59
CA PRO A 11 8.32 2.68 12.24
C PRO A 11 8.00 1.64 11.16
N PHE A 12 7.34 2.08 10.09
CA PHE A 12 7.15 1.32 8.86
C PHE A 12 7.73 2.13 7.68
N PRO A 13 8.82 1.69 7.05
CA PRO A 13 9.47 2.40 5.94
C PRO A 13 8.52 2.79 4.79
N LEU A 14 7.50 1.99 4.55
CA LEU A 14 6.53 2.17 3.47
C LEU A 14 5.21 2.84 3.92
N PHE A 15 5.06 3.20 5.20
CA PHE A 15 3.82 3.82 5.72
C PHE A 15 4.15 5.02 6.61
N ARG A 16 3.99 6.23 6.06
CA ARG A 16 4.21 7.51 6.77
C ARG A 16 2.92 8.28 7.05
N GLY A 17 1.79 7.78 6.58
CA GLY A 17 0.49 8.39 6.85
C GLY A 17 0.07 8.26 8.31
N PRO A 18 -1.01 8.97 8.69
CA PRO A 18 -1.64 8.81 10.00
C PRO A 18 -2.03 7.36 10.31
N VAL A 19 -1.88 6.94 11.58
CA VAL A 19 -2.27 5.58 12.04
C VAL A 19 -3.75 5.32 11.81
N ALA A 20 -4.60 6.34 11.93
CA ALA A 20 -6.03 6.23 11.67
C ALA A 20 -6.37 5.88 10.21
N HIS A 21 -5.41 5.96 9.29
CA HIS A 21 -5.60 5.54 7.89
C HIS A 21 -5.14 4.10 7.64
N ALA A 22 -4.50 3.45 8.61
CA ALA A 22 -4.02 2.07 8.52
C ALA A 22 -5.13 1.09 8.87
N ALA A 23 -5.14 -0.07 8.21
CA ALA A 23 -5.93 -1.21 8.63
C ALA A 23 -5.20 -1.94 9.77
N VAL A 24 -5.60 -1.66 11.01
CA VAL A 24 -5.02 -2.21 12.23
C VAL A 24 -6.12 -2.63 13.20
N ASP A 25 -5.79 -3.54 14.12
CA ASP A 25 -6.72 -3.92 15.19
C ASP A 25 -6.48 -3.07 16.44
N ASP A 26 -7.54 -2.98 17.23
CA ASP A 26 -7.49 -2.41 18.57
C ASP A 26 -6.44 -3.11 19.45
N GLY A 27 -5.95 -2.36 20.44
CA GLY A 27 -4.99 -2.82 21.43
C GLY A 27 -5.48 -4.08 22.16
N GLY A 28 -4.52 -4.94 22.51
CA GLY A 28 -4.82 -6.24 23.11
C GLY A 28 -3.57 -7.10 23.29
N SER A 29 -3.77 -8.37 23.65
CA SER A 29 -2.66 -9.32 23.72
C SER A 29 -2.28 -9.80 22.32
N CYS A 30 -0.98 -9.82 22.02
CA CYS A 30 -0.45 -10.40 20.80
C CYS A 30 -0.77 -11.90 20.74
N GLU A 31 -1.34 -12.37 19.64
CA GLU A 31 -1.71 -13.77 19.48
C GLU A 31 -0.49 -14.70 19.37
N ILE A 32 0.67 -14.15 19.00
CA ILE A 32 1.92 -14.89 18.80
C ILE A 32 2.73 -14.94 20.11
N CYS A 33 3.15 -13.78 20.65
CA CYS A 33 4.03 -13.73 21.82
C CYS A 33 3.32 -13.47 23.15
N LYS A 34 2.00 -13.29 23.13
CA LYS A 34 1.14 -13.03 24.30
C LYS A 34 1.45 -11.74 25.07
N GLN A 35 2.35 -10.89 24.58
CA GLN A 35 2.63 -9.59 25.19
C GLN A 35 1.52 -8.57 24.85
N PRO A 36 1.19 -7.64 25.77
CA PRO A 36 0.25 -6.57 25.48
C PRO A 36 0.80 -5.62 24.40
N ALA A 37 -0.09 -5.11 23.56
CA ALA A 37 0.22 -4.13 22.53
C ALA A 37 -0.88 -3.06 22.48
N SER A 38 -0.48 -1.80 22.31
CA SER A 38 -1.41 -0.67 22.17
C SER A 38 -2.17 -0.67 20.83
N VAL A 39 -1.54 -1.22 19.80
CA VAL A 39 -2.10 -1.45 18.46
C VAL A 39 -1.63 -2.83 18.00
N ARG A 40 -2.48 -3.55 17.28
CA ARG A 40 -2.15 -4.86 16.70
C ARG A 40 -2.31 -4.85 15.19
N PHE A 41 -1.64 -5.79 14.55
CA PHE A 41 -1.60 -5.96 13.10
C PHE A 41 -2.02 -7.39 12.81
N SER A 42 -3.30 -7.58 12.52
CA SER A 42 -3.91 -8.90 12.32
C SER A 42 -3.60 -9.85 13.50
N GLY A 43 -3.89 -9.39 14.72
CA GLY A 43 -3.70 -10.12 15.97
C GLY A 43 -2.27 -10.04 16.55
N ALA A 44 -1.28 -9.59 15.78
CA ALA A 44 0.12 -9.54 16.22
C ALA A 44 0.54 -8.16 16.77
N CYS A 45 1.45 -8.14 17.76
CA CYS A 45 2.14 -6.90 18.10
C CYS A 45 3.15 -6.50 17.00
N TYR A 46 3.53 -5.23 16.97
CA TYR A 46 4.49 -4.66 16.01
C TYR A 46 5.71 -5.56 15.74
N LYS A 47 6.40 -6.00 16.80
CA LYS A 47 7.60 -6.84 16.66
C LYS A 47 7.31 -8.18 15.98
N CYS A 48 6.19 -8.83 16.32
CA CYS A 48 5.85 -10.12 15.71
C CYS A 48 5.41 -9.94 14.26
N PHE A 49 4.63 -8.90 13.96
CA PHE A 49 4.23 -8.55 12.60
C PHE A 49 5.44 -8.25 11.70
N ARG A 50 6.35 -7.36 12.14
CA ARG A 50 7.60 -7.03 11.42
C ARG A 50 8.52 -8.22 11.21
N ASN A 51 8.49 -9.20 12.11
CA ASN A 51 9.25 -10.44 11.96
C ASN A 51 8.61 -11.45 10.99
N GLY A 52 7.49 -11.11 10.34
CA GLY A 52 6.75 -12.01 9.45
C GLY A 52 5.99 -13.10 10.19
N GLY A 53 5.57 -12.83 11.43
CA GLY A 53 4.78 -13.76 12.23
C GLY A 53 3.31 -13.87 11.81
N VAL A 54 2.88 -13.05 10.85
CA VAL A 54 1.53 -13.08 10.27
C VAL A 54 1.63 -13.34 8.78
N GLU A 55 0.75 -14.20 8.27
CA GLU A 55 0.48 -14.33 6.84
C GLU A 55 -0.29 -13.11 6.37
N HIS A 56 0.46 -12.10 5.93
CA HIS A 56 -0.09 -10.85 5.47
C HIS A 56 0.06 -10.75 3.95
N THR A 57 -1.03 -10.41 3.28
CA THR A 57 -1.12 -10.29 1.83
C THR A 57 -1.47 -8.86 1.50
N VAL A 58 -0.90 -8.33 0.41
CA VAL A 58 -1.06 -6.93 0.02
C VAL A 58 -1.41 -6.83 -1.45
N ASP A 59 -2.51 -6.16 -1.77
CA ASP A 59 -2.90 -5.89 -3.14
C ASP A 59 -2.17 -4.66 -3.72
N THR A 60 -1.78 -4.76 -4.99
CA THR A 60 -0.96 -3.77 -5.68
C THR A 60 -1.39 -3.58 -7.12
N GLU A 61 -0.95 -2.50 -7.76
CA GLU A 61 -1.17 -2.32 -9.21
C GLU A 61 -0.45 -3.35 -10.10
N LEU A 62 0.51 -4.10 -9.53
CA LEU A 62 1.29 -5.14 -10.21
C LEU A 62 0.83 -6.56 -9.80
N GLY A 63 -0.38 -6.66 -9.24
CA GLY A 63 -0.95 -7.89 -8.69
C GLY A 63 -0.69 -8.05 -7.19
N MET A 64 -1.42 -8.98 -6.59
CA MET A 64 -1.32 -9.32 -5.17
C MET A 64 0.09 -9.79 -4.79
N VAL A 65 0.54 -9.49 -3.58
CA VAL A 65 1.82 -9.95 -3.04
C VAL A 65 1.57 -10.79 -1.79
N ARG A 66 1.90 -12.08 -1.89
CA ARG A 66 1.89 -13.01 -0.76
C ARG A 66 3.30 -13.18 -0.19
N VAL A 67 3.41 -13.70 1.04
CA VAL A 67 4.69 -13.89 1.71
C VAL A 67 5.60 -14.87 0.96
N GLU A 68 5.04 -15.92 0.38
CA GLU A 68 5.76 -16.90 -0.42
C GLU A 68 6.26 -16.33 -1.75
N ASP A 69 5.42 -15.58 -2.47
CA ASP A 69 5.79 -14.96 -3.75
C ASP A 69 6.85 -13.85 -3.53
N ALA A 70 6.72 -13.09 -2.44
CA ALA A 70 7.68 -12.07 -2.03
C ALA A 70 9.10 -12.62 -1.85
N LYS A 71 9.25 -13.83 -1.29
CA LYS A 71 10.57 -14.48 -1.11
C LYS A 71 11.25 -14.79 -2.44
N GLU A 72 10.46 -15.11 -3.46
CA GLU A 72 10.94 -15.40 -4.82
C GLU A 72 11.13 -14.13 -5.67
N GLY A 73 10.76 -12.96 -5.15
CA GLY A 73 10.83 -11.70 -5.87
C GLY A 73 9.78 -11.60 -6.98
N LEU A 74 8.61 -12.20 -6.76
CA LEU A 74 7.51 -12.22 -7.71
C LEU A 74 6.24 -11.67 -7.04
N THR A 75 5.40 -11.00 -7.80
CA THR A 75 3.98 -10.85 -7.43
C THR A 75 3.24 -12.15 -7.72
N HIS A 76 2.10 -12.37 -7.05
CA HIS A 76 1.25 -13.54 -7.30
C HIS A 76 0.82 -13.60 -8.78
N GLY A 77 0.55 -12.43 -9.33
CA GLY A 77 0.34 -12.20 -10.75
C GLY A 77 -0.90 -11.37 -11.01
N LEU A 78 -1.01 -10.89 -12.25
CA LEU A 78 -2.17 -10.16 -12.76
C LEU A 78 -2.47 -10.56 -14.20
N PRO A 79 -3.74 -10.49 -14.63
CA PRO A 79 -4.09 -10.71 -16.03
C PRO A 79 -3.59 -9.53 -16.87
N LEU A 80 -2.89 -9.82 -17.96
CA LEU A 80 -2.43 -8.81 -18.91
C LEU A 80 -2.86 -9.19 -20.33
N SER A 81 -3.66 -8.33 -20.95
CA SER A 81 -3.98 -8.42 -22.37
C SER A 81 -2.81 -7.96 -23.25
N ASP A 82 -2.03 -6.98 -22.79
CA ASP A 82 -0.84 -6.45 -23.44
C ASP A 82 0.34 -6.36 -22.45
N PRO A 83 1.28 -7.32 -22.49
CA PRO A 83 2.47 -7.31 -21.64
C PRO A 83 3.41 -6.10 -21.86
N SER A 84 3.30 -5.40 -23.00
CA SER A 84 4.17 -4.25 -23.31
C SER A 84 3.92 -3.04 -22.39
N LEU A 85 2.72 -2.97 -21.77
CA LEU A 85 2.37 -1.98 -20.77
C LEU A 85 3.27 -2.04 -19.52
N LEU A 86 3.88 -3.20 -19.25
CA LEU A 86 4.85 -3.39 -18.17
C LEU A 86 6.25 -3.73 -18.72
N SER A 87 6.61 -3.20 -19.89
CA SER A 87 7.91 -3.44 -20.54
C SER A 87 9.12 -3.04 -19.69
N ASP A 88 8.95 -2.12 -18.74
CA ASP A 88 9.98 -1.77 -17.77
C ASP A 88 10.21 -2.87 -16.72
N TYR A 89 9.29 -3.80 -16.54
CA TYR A 89 9.38 -4.88 -15.55
C TYR A 89 9.77 -6.21 -16.18
N GLY A 90 10.37 -7.08 -15.37
CA GLY A 90 10.54 -8.49 -15.76
C GLY A 90 9.21 -9.22 -15.58
N LEU A 91 8.70 -9.86 -16.63
CA LEU A 91 7.47 -10.64 -16.57
C LEU A 91 7.77 -12.14 -16.66
N VAL A 92 7.06 -12.94 -15.86
CA VAL A 92 7.10 -14.41 -15.94
C VAL A 92 5.68 -14.91 -16.17
N PRO A 93 5.37 -15.53 -17.32
CA PRO A 93 4.02 -16.02 -17.59
C PRO A 93 3.66 -17.17 -16.65
N HIS A 94 2.42 -17.17 -16.17
CA HIS A 94 1.83 -18.34 -15.51
C HIS A 94 1.64 -19.49 -16.51
N PRO A 95 1.57 -20.74 -16.04
CA PRO A 95 1.01 -21.83 -16.83
C PRO A 95 -0.38 -21.46 -17.35
N VAL A 96 -0.66 -21.77 -18.61
CA VAL A 96 -1.99 -21.55 -19.20
C VAL A 96 -2.99 -22.48 -18.52
N ASP A 97 -4.07 -21.94 -17.97
CA ASP A 97 -5.19 -22.73 -17.48
C ASP A 97 -5.96 -23.31 -18.68
N PRO A 98 -6.07 -24.64 -18.82
CA PRO A 98 -6.82 -25.25 -19.91
C PRO A 98 -8.31 -24.86 -19.94
N ASN A 99 -8.88 -24.46 -18.80
CA ASN A 99 -10.27 -23.99 -18.71
C ASN A 99 -10.43 -22.53 -19.16
N PHE A 100 -9.34 -21.74 -19.10
CA PHE A 100 -9.30 -20.33 -19.49
C PHE A 100 -8.11 -20.05 -20.42
N PRO A 101 -8.08 -20.67 -21.62
CA PRO A 101 -6.92 -20.66 -22.50
C PRO A 101 -6.58 -19.28 -23.08
N ASP A 102 -7.50 -18.32 -22.99
CA ASP A 102 -7.35 -16.95 -23.45
C ASP A 102 -6.88 -16.01 -22.32
N GLU A 103 -6.93 -16.45 -21.07
CA GLU A 103 -6.41 -15.68 -19.95
C GLU A 103 -4.89 -15.85 -19.85
N ARG A 104 -4.19 -14.73 -19.79
CA ARG A 104 -2.73 -14.68 -19.68
C ARG A 104 -2.38 -13.93 -18.42
N TRP A 105 -1.97 -14.69 -17.42
CA TRP A 105 -1.51 -14.18 -16.15
C TRP A 105 0.02 -14.12 -16.13
N PHE A 106 0.56 -13.07 -15.51
CA PHE A 106 1.99 -12.86 -15.40
C PHE A 106 2.36 -12.52 -13.97
N HIS A 107 3.42 -13.15 -13.45
CA HIS A 107 4.14 -12.63 -12.31
C HIS A 107 4.95 -11.41 -12.75
N VAL A 108 5.02 -10.40 -11.89
CA VAL A 108 5.92 -9.26 -12.06
C VAL A 108 7.13 -9.44 -11.16
N ARG A 109 8.33 -9.36 -11.73
CA ARG A 109 9.59 -9.49 -11.01
C ARG A 109 9.98 -8.18 -10.33
N ILE A 110 10.13 -8.24 -9.02
CA ILE A 110 10.56 -7.16 -8.15
C ILE A 110 11.67 -7.68 -7.23
N ASN A 111 12.52 -6.81 -6.71
CA ASN A 111 13.50 -7.23 -5.70
C ASN A 111 12.76 -7.86 -4.48
N PRO A 112 13.10 -9.09 -4.06
CA PRO A 112 12.50 -9.76 -2.91
C PRO A 112 12.48 -8.91 -1.64
N GLU A 113 13.54 -8.13 -1.38
CA GLU A 113 13.61 -7.27 -0.19
C GLU A 113 12.50 -6.22 -0.17
N PHE A 114 12.14 -5.68 -1.33
CA PHE A 114 11.06 -4.71 -1.44
C PHE A 114 9.69 -5.34 -1.26
N LEU A 115 9.46 -6.54 -1.79
CA LEU A 115 8.19 -7.26 -1.59
C LEU A 115 8.05 -7.75 -0.14
N LEU A 116 9.14 -8.21 0.48
CA LEU A 116 9.16 -8.60 1.89
C LEU A 116 8.87 -7.42 2.82
N GLU A 117 9.39 -6.24 2.50
CA GLU A 117 9.08 -5.01 3.24
C GLU A 117 7.59 -4.65 3.11
N LEU A 118 7.03 -4.80 1.90
CA LEU A 118 5.62 -4.54 1.63
C LEU A 118 4.70 -5.45 2.46
N VAL A 119 4.90 -6.76 2.45
CA VAL A 119 4.08 -7.69 3.25
C VAL A 119 4.30 -7.56 4.76
N ARG A 120 5.36 -6.87 5.20
CA ARG A 120 5.61 -6.52 6.61
C ARG A 120 5.12 -5.12 6.96
N THR A 121 4.39 -4.46 6.08
CA THR A 121 3.80 -3.13 6.28
C THR A 121 2.28 -3.28 6.34
N PRO A 122 1.57 -2.63 7.29
CA PRO A 122 0.10 -2.68 7.32
C PRO A 122 -0.48 -2.11 6.03
N THR A 123 -1.63 -2.62 5.60
CA THR A 123 -2.42 -1.98 4.54
C THR A 123 -3.08 -0.70 5.07
N TYR A 124 -3.61 0.09 4.15
CA TYR A 124 -4.45 1.25 4.48
C TYR A 124 -5.92 0.86 4.33
N LEU A 125 -6.82 1.45 5.11
CA LEU A 125 -8.26 1.17 4.94
C LEU A 125 -8.73 1.73 3.60
N ALA A 126 -9.42 0.95 2.80
CA ALA A 126 -10.11 1.41 1.59
C ALA A 126 -11.40 0.64 1.42
N TRP A 127 -12.41 1.24 0.80
CA TRP A 127 -13.71 0.60 0.63
C TRP A 127 -13.68 -0.56 -0.37
N GLN A 128 -13.06 -0.36 -1.54
CA GLN A 128 -12.90 -1.37 -2.60
C GLN A 128 -11.62 -2.22 -2.44
N GLY A 129 -10.90 -2.05 -1.33
CA GLY A 129 -9.63 -2.71 -1.06
C GLY A 129 -8.42 -1.86 -1.39
N GLU A 130 -7.28 -2.19 -0.79
CA GLU A 130 -6.05 -1.46 -1.04
C GLU A 130 -5.47 -1.78 -2.42
N ARG A 131 -4.76 -0.81 -2.99
CA ARG A 131 -3.96 -0.99 -4.19
C ARG A 131 -2.66 -0.21 -4.07
N TRP A 132 -1.62 -0.86 -3.57
CA TRP A 132 -0.29 -0.25 -3.42
C TRP A 132 0.32 0.11 -4.78
N GLN A 133 1.02 1.24 -4.79
CA GLN A 133 1.61 1.85 -5.99
C GLN A 133 3.11 1.58 -6.06
N PHE A 134 3.64 1.46 -7.28
CA PHE A 134 5.04 1.25 -7.57
C PHE A 134 5.61 2.37 -8.43
N CYS A 135 6.88 2.68 -8.20
CA CYS A 135 7.64 3.60 -9.05
C CYS A 135 9.12 3.25 -8.97
N CYS A 136 9.88 3.40 -10.04
CA CYS A 136 11.29 3.01 -10.08
C CYS A 136 11.52 1.55 -9.61
N LYS A 137 10.59 0.65 -9.95
CA LYS A 137 10.60 -0.79 -9.63
C LYS A 137 10.65 -1.11 -8.13
N ARG A 138 10.06 -0.26 -7.30
CA ARG A 138 9.91 -0.46 -5.85
C ARG A 138 8.55 0.08 -5.36
N PRO A 139 8.02 -0.45 -4.25
CA PRO A 139 6.84 0.10 -3.62
C PRO A 139 7.06 1.58 -3.25
N CYS A 140 6.04 2.39 -3.48
CA CYS A 140 6.00 3.76 -2.99
C CYS A 140 5.63 3.77 -1.49
N VAL A 141 5.98 4.87 -0.82
CA VAL A 141 5.62 5.10 0.59
C VAL A 141 4.21 5.67 0.64
N PHE A 142 3.31 5.04 1.38
CA PHE A 142 1.96 5.56 1.62
C PHE A 142 2.01 6.78 2.55
N LEU A 143 1.35 7.85 2.14
CA LEU A 143 1.35 9.12 2.86
C LEU A 143 0.02 9.45 3.54
N GLY A 144 -1.08 8.79 3.15
CA GLY A 144 -2.40 9.01 3.74
C GLY A 144 -3.51 9.10 2.69
N ARG A 145 -4.76 9.15 3.16
CA ARG A 145 -5.96 9.36 2.34
C ARG A 145 -6.35 10.84 2.32
N LEU A 146 -6.79 11.33 1.18
CA LEU A 146 -7.28 12.70 1.00
C LEU A 146 -8.64 12.64 0.29
N PRO A 147 -9.72 13.18 0.90
CA PRO A 147 -10.96 13.40 0.18
C PRO A 147 -10.71 14.32 -1.02
N ALA A 148 -11.34 14.06 -2.17
CA ALA A 148 -11.08 14.82 -3.39
C ALA A 148 -11.32 16.32 -3.21
N GLU A 149 -12.30 16.73 -2.41
CA GLU A 149 -12.59 18.15 -2.14
C GLU A 149 -11.49 18.90 -1.36
N THR A 150 -10.54 18.16 -0.77
CA THR A 150 -9.41 18.75 -0.04
C THR A 150 -8.26 19.14 -0.97
N LEU A 151 -8.27 18.59 -2.19
CA LEU A 151 -7.35 18.99 -3.24
C LEU A 151 -7.96 20.20 -3.96
N SER A 152 -7.24 21.32 -3.91
CA SER A 152 -7.61 22.52 -4.66
C SER A 152 -7.62 22.23 -6.17
N ASP A 153 -8.49 22.91 -6.92
CA ASP A 153 -8.47 22.97 -8.40
C ASP A 153 -7.22 23.68 -8.98
N SER A 154 -6.17 23.89 -8.17
CA SER A 154 -5.03 24.74 -8.50
C SER A 154 -3.93 24.06 -9.33
N GLY A 155 -4.10 22.78 -9.69
CA GLY A 155 -3.13 22.00 -10.45
C GLY A 155 -3.65 21.61 -11.84
N ASP A 156 -2.72 21.48 -12.80
CA ASP A 156 -3.00 20.92 -14.13
C ASP A 156 -3.34 19.41 -14.07
N SER A 157 -3.04 18.74 -12.95
CA SER A 157 -3.34 17.34 -12.69
C SER A 157 -3.56 17.04 -11.20
N VAL A 158 -4.20 15.90 -10.89
CA VAL A 158 -4.38 15.40 -9.50
C VAL A 158 -3.04 15.22 -8.79
N VAL A 159 -2.00 14.76 -9.50
CA VAL A 159 -0.65 14.57 -8.95
C VAL A 159 -0.05 15.90 -8.50
N ASP A 160 -0.26 16.98 -9.27
CA ASP A 160 0.22 18.32 -8.91
C ASP A 160 -0.54 18.87 -7.70
N ALA A 161 -1.86 18.65 -7.63
CA ALA A 161 -2.67 19.05 -6.48
C ALA A 161 -2.22 18.33 -5.19
N ILE A 162 -1.94 17.02 -5.27
CA ILE A 162 -1.34 16.24 -4.17
C ILE A 162 0.02 16.83 -3.77
N ALA A 163 0.89 17.10 -4.75
CA ALA A 163 2.21 17.66 -4.49
C ALA A 163 2.14 19.03 -3.80
N VAL A 164 1.16 19.87 -4.17
CA VAL A 164 0.89 21.16 -3.53
C VAL A 164 0.44 20.96 -2.08
N TRP A 165 -0.49 20.04 -1.83
CA TRP A 165 -0.99 19.73 -0.48
C TRP A 165 0.15 19.30 0.46
N PHE A 166 1.04 18.43 -0.01
CA PHE A 166 2.17 17.93 0.77
C PHE A 166 3.31 18.94 1.01
N ARG A 167 3.24 20.17 0.47
CA ARG A 167 4.16 21.26 0.87
C ARG A 167 3.91 21.75 2.29
N SER A 168 2.67 21.65 2.76
CA SER A 168 2.25 22.04 4.11
C SER A 168 1.06 21.18 4.55
N PRO A 169 1.28 19.88 4.82
CA PRO A 169 0.20 18.94 5.11
C PRO A 169 -0.55 19.36 6.38
N ASN A 170 -1.88 19.39 6.30
CA ASN A 170 -2.76 19.69 7.43
C ASN A 170 -3.73 18.53 7.66
N TRP A 171 -3.27 17.48 8.34
CA TRP A 171 -4.10 16.31 8.63
C TRP A 171 -5.31 16.64 9.50
N ASP A 172 -5.22 17.68 10.34
CA ASP A 172 -6.34 18.08 11.20
C ASP A 172 -7.50 18.69 10.39
N SER A 173 -7.26 19.25 9.20
CA SER A 173 -8.36 19.73 8.35
C SER A 173 -9.11 18.62 7.63
N VAL A 174 -8.55 17.40 7.55
CA VAL A 174 -9.19 16.27 6.85
C VAL A 174 -9.80 15.23 7.81
N ALA A 175 -9.50 15.32 9.11
CA ALA A 175 -9.88 14.35 10.14
C ALA A 175 -11.41 14.18 10.37
N GLY A 176 -12.25 15.03 9.78
CA GLY A 176 -13.71 15.00 9.91
C GLY A 176 -14.48 14.99 8.59
N HIS A 177 -13.79 14.83 7.47
CA HIS A 177 -14.45 14.72 6.17
C HIS A 177 -15.20 13.41 6.03
N ASN A 178 -16.34 13.45 5.33
CA ASN A 178 -17.04 12.25 4.94
C ASN A 178 -16.28 11.64 3.77
N TYR A 179 -15.61 10.51 4.01
CA TYR A 179 -14.91 9.78 2.95
C TYR A 179 -15.88 9.17 1.92
N GLY A 180 -17.21 9.27 2.14
CA GLY A 180 -18.33 8.89 1.25
C GLY A 180 -18.34 9.41 -0.21
N SER A 181 -17.23 9.97 -0.70
CA SER A 181 -17.02 10.56 -2.02
C SER A 181 -15.69 10.05 -2.61
N LEU A 182 -15.29 10.58 -3.77
CA LEU A 182 -13.99 10.25 -4.37
C LEU A 182 -12.85 10.55 -3.38
N THR A 183 -12.05 9.53 -3.06
CA THR A 183 -10.93 9.60 -2.11
C THR A 183 -9.64 9.19 -2.80
N TYR A 184 -8.59 9.97 -2.58
CA TYR A 184 -7.25 9.70 -3.09
C TYR A 184 -6.33 9.14 -2.01
N TYR A 185 -5.82 7.95 -2.24
CA TYR A 185 -4.80 7.28 -1.45
C TYR A 185 -3.43 7.66 -2.01
N THR A 186 -2.70 8.47 -1.26
CA THR A 186 -1.52 9.15 -1.77
C THR A 186 -0.23 8.41 -1.42
N PHE A 187 0.70 8.39 -2.38
CA PHE A 187 1.99 7.73 -2.26
C PHE A 187 3.11 8.60 -2.79
N GLN A 188 4.32 8.37 -2.31
CA GLN A 188 5.53 8.99 -2.85
C GLN A 188 6.61 7.95 -3.12
N CYS A 189 7.23 8.03 -4.29
CA CYS A 189 8.37 7.19 -4.64
C CYS A 189 9.59 7.57 -3.78
N PRO A 190 10.19 6.64 -3.01
CA PRO A 190 11.36 6.95 -2.20
C PRO A 190 12.63 7.18 -3.03
N ALA A 191 12.63 6.90 -4.34
CA ALA A 191 13.79 7.07 -5.22
C ALA A 191 13.78 8.39 -6.01
N CYS A 192 12.63 8.77 -6.58
CA CYS A 192 12.52 9.97 -7.42
C CYS A 192 11.62 11.07 -6.82
N SER A 193 11.03 10.83 -5.65
CA SER A 193 10.11 11.75 -4.94
C SER A 193 8.82 12.08 -5.69
N SER A 194 8.58 11.48 -6.86
CA SER A 194 7.32 11.64 -7.60
C SER A 194 6.15 11.08 -6.81
N PHE A 195 5.03 11.77 -6.86
CA PHE A 195 3.78 11.33 -6.25
C PHE A 195 3.03 10.34 -7.15
N ARG A 196 2.31 9.43 -6.52
CA ARG A 196 1.38 8.46 -7.12
C ARG A 196 0.12 8.43 -6.28
N TYR A 197 -0.98 7.92 -6.84
CA TYR A 197 -2.20 7.74 -6.08
C TYR A 197 -2.99 6.52 -6.56
N HIS A 198 -3.80 6.01 -5.65
CA HIS A 198 -4.94 5.14 -5.94
C HIS A 198 -6.20 5.94 -5.64
N GLU A 199 -7.25 5.78 -6.42
CA GLU A 199 -8.55 6.43 -6.21
C GLU A 199 -9.62 5.37 -5.90
N ASP A 200 -10.50 5.68 -4.96
CA ASP A 200 -11.64 4.86 -4.59
C ASP A 200 -12.85 5.76 -4.33
N MET A 201 -14.05 5.17 -4.42
CA MET A 201 -15.29 5.76 -3.94
C MET A 201 -15.59 5.15 -2.57
N ASP A 202 -15.16 5.86 -1.52
CA ASP A 202 -15.44 5.50 -0.11
C ASP A 202 -16.86 5.96 0.28
#